data_AF-A0A834FUJ7-F1
#
_entry.id   AF-A0A834FUJ7-F1
#
_cell.length_a   1.000
_cell.length_b   1.000
_cell.length_c   1.000
_cell.angle_alpha   90.00
_cell.angle_beta   90.00
_cell.angle_gamma   90.00
#
_symmetry.space_group_name_H-M   'P 1'
#
loop_
_entity.id
_entity.type
_entity.pdbx_description
1 polymer ?
#
loop_
_entity_poly.entity_id
_entity_poly.type
_entity_poly.pdbx_seq_one_letter_code
_entity_poly.pdbx_strand_id
1 'polypeptide(L)'
;MMQWFPSLSGTARGPTEEAKKAALEQVVEGLALLDDAFVKCSKGKAFFGGDRIGYLDIALGCFLGWVRVTEKMSHLKLLDESKTPHLVKWADGFCADASVKDVMPETDKLAEFAKALMAKFKAPPPS
;
A
#
# COMPACT_ATOMS: atom_id res chain seq x y z
N MET A 1 19.84 -2.03 -17.46
CA MET A 1 19.35 -3.38 -17.17
C MET A 1 20.12 -3.92 -15.97
N MET A 2 19.42 -4.09 -14.84
CA MET A 2 19.77 -4.89 -13.65
C MET A 2 21.01 -4.52 -12.80
N GLN A 3 20.83 -3.59 -11.84
CA GLN A 3 21.69 -3.41 -10.66
C GLN A 3 21.35 -4.42 -9.54
N TRP A 4 21.29 -5.73 -9.80
CA TRP A 4 20.67 -6.69 -8.86
C TRP A 4 21.62 -7.62 -8.10
N PHE A 5 22.91 -7.30 -7.95
CA PHE A 5 23.86 -8.27 -7.32
C PHE A 5 24.81 -7.84 -6.20
N PRO A 6 24.91 -6.58 -5.71
CA PRO A 6 25.66 -6.32 -4.49
C PRO A 6 24.72 -6.00 -3.31
N SER A 7 24.33 -7.02 -2.55
CA SER A 7 24.22 -7.04 -1.06
C SER A 7 23.35 -8.20 -0.57
N LEU A 8 23.73 -9.44 -0.91
CA LEU A 8 23.10 -10.65 -0.40
C LEU A 8 23.62 -11.10 0.98
N SER A 9 24.42 -10.27 1.66
CA SER A 9 24.91 -10.52 3.03
C SER A 9 24.68 -9.37 4.02
N GLY A 10 24.08 -8.24 3.58
CA GLY A 10 23.82 -7.07 4.44
C GLY A 10 22.43 -7.04 5.11
N THR A 11 21.48 -7.87 4.65
CA THR A 11 20.07 -7.82 5.07
C THR A 11 19.67 -8.90 6.08
N ALA A 12 20.65 -9.55 6.72
CA ALA A 12 20.41 -10.49 7.83
C ALA A 12 19.99 -9.78 9.14
N ARG A 13 20.06 -8.45 9.20
CA ARG A 13 19.29 -7.64 10.15
C ARG A 13 18.22 -6.92 9.33
N GLY A 14 16.96 -7.04 9.74
CA GLY A 14 15.89 -6.23 9.15
C GLY A 14 16.30 -4.75 9.11
N PRO A 15 15.79 -3.96 8.13
CA PRO A 15 16.16 -2.55 7.98
C PRO A 15 16.09 -1.83 9.32
N THR A 16 17.05 -0.95 9.59
CA THR A 16 17.03 -0.13 10.82
C THR A 16 15.73 0.67 10.88
N GLU A 17 15.33 1.13 12.06
CA GLU A 17 14.10 1.92 12.19
C GLU A 17 14.17 3.20 11.34
N GLU A 18 15.36 3.78 11.17
CA GLU A 18 15.60 4.91 10.28
C GLU A 18 15.38 4.55 8.80
N ALA A 19 15.87 3.39 8.35
CA ALA A 19 15.67 2.94 6.98
C ALA A 19 14.19 2.63 6.69
N LYS A 20 13.46 2.07 7.66
CA LYS A 20 12.01 1.87 7.56
C LYS A 20 11.26 3.20 7.47
N LYS A 21 11.62 4.17 8.32
CA LYS A 21 11.01 5.49 8.31
C LYS A 21 11.24 6.22 6.99
N ALA A 22 12.46 6.20 6.46
CA ALA A 22 12.77 6.81 5.16
C ALA A 22 11.98 6.15 4.01
N ALA A 23 11.83 4.82 4.04
CA ALA A 23 11.01 4.13 3.05
C ALA A 23 9.52 4.52 3.16
N LEU A 24 8.99 4.69 4.38
CA LEU A 24 7.62 5.14 4.59
C LEU A 24 7.41 6.58 4.11
N GLU A 25 8.38 7.47 4.34
CA GLU A 25 8.34 8.84 3.82
C GLU A 25 8.30 8.87 2.29
N GLN A 26 9.11 8.04 1.62
CA GLN A 26 9.07 7.91 0.15
C GLN A 26 7.71 7.41 -0.36
N VAL A 27 7.07 6.48 0.36
CA VAL A 27 5.72 6.02 0.01
C VAL A 27 4.70 7.16 0.14
N VAL A 28 4.77 7.96 1.21
CA VAL A 28 3.88 9.12 1.41
C VAL A 28 4.05 10.15 0.31
N GLU A 29 5.29 10.46 -0.10
CA GLU A 29 5.56 11.36 -1.23
C GLU A 29 5.00 10.81 -2.54
N GLY A 30 5.17 9.50 -2.81
CA GLY A 30 4.60 8.84 -3.97
C GLY A 30 3.06 8.89 -4.00
N LEU A 31 2.41 8.72 -2.85
CA LEU A 31 0.96 8.82 -2.72
C LEU A 31 0.45 10.25 -2.96
N ALA A 32 1.18 11.27 -2.53
CA ALA A 32 0.84 12.66 -2.84
C ALA A 32 0.89 12.94 -4.36
N LEU A 33 1.93 12.45 -5.04
CA LEU A 33 2.01 12.55 -6.50
C LEU A 33 0.88 11.80 -7.21
N LEU A 34 0.47 10.67 -6.66
CA LEU A 34 -0.64 9.87 -7.19
C LEU A 34 -2.00 10.54 -6.95
N ASP A 35 -2.18 11.27 -5.85
CA ASP A 35 -3.37 12.08 -5.58
C ASP A 35 -3.53 13.20 -6.62
N ASP A 36 -2.44 13.91 -6.92
CA ASP A 36 -2.41 14.91 -7.99
C ASP A 36 -2.71 14.28 -9.37
N ALA A 37 -2.16 13.10 -9.64
CA ALA A 37 -2.42 12.37 -10.86
C ALA A 37 -3.90 11.93 -10.95
N PHE A 38 -4.49 11.49 -9.83
CA PHE A 38 -5.89 11.12 -9.77
C PHE A 38 -6.80 12.27 -10.17
N VAL A 39 -6.57 13.49 -9.66
CA VAL A 39 -7.37 14.67 -10.04
C VAL A 39 -7.32 14.92 -11.55
N LYS A 40 -6.12 14.83 -12.16
CA LYS A 40 -5.91 15.06 -13.60
C LYS A 40 -6.54 13.96 -14.45
N CYS A 41 -6.39 12.70 -14.04
CA CYS A 41 -6.84 11.54 -14.81
C CYS A 41 -8.34 11.29 -14.68
N SER A 42 -8.90 11.43 -13.48
CA SER A 42 -10.32 11.20 -13.21
C SER A 42 -11.22 12.28 -13.80
N LYS A 43 -10.70 13.49 -14.04
CA LYS A 43 -11.47 14.65 -14.51
C LYS A 43 -12.68 14.93 -13.62
N GLY A 44 -12.49 14.80 -12.30
CA GLY A 44 -13.53 15.03 -11.30
C GLY A 44 -14.51 13.86 -11.10
N LYS A 45 -14.24 12.70 -11.72
CA LYS A 45 -15.02 11.49 -11.53
C LYS A 45 -14.54 10.67 -10.32
N ALA A 46 -15.32 9.67 -9.94
CA ALA A 46 -15.06 8.87 -8.75
C ALA A 46 -13.82 7.96 -8.85
N PHE A 47 -13.44 7.57 -10.07
CA PHE A 47 -12.39 6.60 -10.34
C PHE A 47 -11.42 7.10 -11.42
N PHE A 48 -10.23 6.49 -11.49
CA PHE A 48 -9.33 6.68 -12.63
C PHE A 48 -9.99 6.23 -13.95
N GLY A 49 -10.85 5.21 -13.90
CA GLY A 49 -11.72 4.77 -14.99
C GLY A 49 -12.91 5.70 -15.28
N GLY A 50 -13.04 6.83 -14.59
CA GLY A 50 -14.16 7.74 -14.71
C GLY A 50 -15.30 7.39 -13.76
N ASP A 51 -16.48 7.09 -14.30
CA ASP A 51 -17.68 6.79 -13.51
C ASP A 51 -17.68 5.36 -12.92
N ARG A 52 -16.77 4.49 -13.38
CA ARG A 52 -16.64 3.10 -12.94
C ARG A 52 -15.16 2.74 -12.71
N ILE A 53 -14.93 1.72 -11.90
CA ILE A 53 -13.61 1.12 -11.69
C ILE A 53 -13.00 0.73 -13.05
N GLY A 54 -11.81 1.24 -13.32
CA GLY A 54 -11.00 0.92 -14.49
C GLY A 54 -9.69 0.21 -14.13
N TYR A 55 -8.81 0.07 -15.11
CA TYR A 55 -7.54 -0.65 -14.97
C TYR A 55 -6.65 -0.09 -13.84
N LEU A 56 -6.46 1.23 -13.81
CA LEU A 56 -5.61 1.86 -12.79
C LEU A 56 -6.22 1.76 -11.39
N ASP A 57 -7.55 1.80 -11.28
CA ASP A 57 -8.24 1.59 -10.00
C ASP A 57 -7.98 0.19 -9.46
N ILE A 58 -8.02 -0.84 -10.30
CA ILE A 58 -7.74 -2.22 -9.90
C ILE A 58 -6.26 -2.37 -9.51
N ALA A 59 -5.35 -1.81 -10.33
CA ALA A 59 -3.92 -1.90 -10.11
C ALA A 59 -3.48 -1.22 -8.80
N LEU A 60 -4.09 -0.09 -8.44
CA LEU A 60 -3.83 0.58 -7.17
C LEU A 60 -4.61 -0.06 -6.02
N GLY A 61 -5.89 -0.36 -6.25
CA GLY A 61 -6.83 -0.85 -5.25
C GLY A 61 -6.47 -2.22 -4.68
N CYS A 62 -5.79 -3.08 -5.45
CA CYS A 62 -5.31 -4.37 -4.94
C CYS A 62 -4.28 -4.25 -3.81
N PHE A 63 -3.65 -3.08 -3.65
CA PHE A 63 -2.71 -2.79 -2.56
C PHE A 63 -3.39 -2.20 -1.31
N LEU A 64 -4.66 -1.79 -1.35
CA LEU A 64 -5.31 -1.09 -0.22
C LEU A 64 -5.35 -1.91 1.07
N GLY A 65 -5.53 -3.23 0.98
CA GLY A 65 -5.43 -4.10 2.14
C GLY A 65 -4.04 -4.01 2.81
N TRP A 66 -2.97 -4.04 2.01
CA TRP A 66 -1.59 -3.91 2.50
C TRP A 66 -1.26 -2.52 3.02
N VAL A 67 -1.81 -1.46 2.41
CA VAL A 67 -1.71 -0.10 2.92
C VAL A 67 -2.29 -0.04 4.33
N ARG A 68 -3.52 -0.52 4.54
CA ARG A 68 -4.18 -0.55 5.86
C ARG A 68 -3.41 -1.37 6.90
N VAL A 69 -2.86 -2.52 6.51
CA VAL A 69 -1.99 -3.32 7.40
C VAL A 69 -0.73 -2.55 7.77
N THR A 70 -0.11 -1.87 6.81
CA THR A 70 1.09 -1.06 7.06
C THR A 70 0.79 0.09 8.01
N GLU A 71 -0.32 0.79 7.82
CA GLU A 71 -0.77 1.84 8.75
C GLU A 71 -0.97 1.28 10.16
N LYS A 72 -1.65 0.12 10.28
CA LYS A 72 -1.89 -0.55 11.57
C LYS A 72 -0.59 -0.94 12.28
N MET A 73 0.39 -1.45 11.54
CA MET A 73 1.65 -1.96 12.12
C MET A 73 2.67 -0.86 12.41
N SER A 74 2.66 0.23 11.64
CA SER A 74 3.60 1.35 11.80
C SER A 74 3.03 2.50 12.65
N HIS A 75 1.72 2.51 12.88
CA HIS A 75 0.98 3.63 13.48
C HIS A 75 1.09 4.94 12.68
N LEU A 76 1.48 4.88 11.40
CA LEU A 76 1.53 6.01 10.49
C LEU A 76 0.35 5.96 9.51
N LYS A 77 -0.16 7.14 9.14
CA LYS A 77 -1.15 7.26 8.07
C LYS A 77 -0.44 7.43 6.73
N LEU A 78 -0.75 6.53 5.80
CA LEU A 78 -0.24 6.56 4.43
C LEU A 78 -1.24 7.28 3.52
N LEU A 79 -2.53 6.93 3.65
CA LEU A 79 -3.62 7.73 3.07
C LEU A 79 -4.17 8.64 4.16
N ASP A 80 -3.90 9.93 4.01
CA ASP A 80 -4.21 10.96 4.99
C ASP A 80 -5.05 12.06 4.34
N GLU A 81 -6.17 12.45 4.97
CA GLU A 81 -7.07 13.44 4.38
C GLU A 81 -6.42 14.82 4.18
N SER A 82 -5.39 15.18 4.96
CA SER A 82 -4.69 16.45 4.78
C SER A 82 -3.69 16.45 3.63
N LYS A 83 -3.23 15.26 3.20
CA LYS A 83 -2.19 15.11 2.17
C LYS A 83 -2.70 14.52 0.87
N THR A 84 -3.60 13.55 0.97
CA THR A 84 -4.13 12.75 -0.14
C THR A 84 -5.67 12.68 -0.07
N PRO A 85 -6.38 13.82 -0.02
CA PRO A 85 -7.83 13.85 0.18
C PRO A 85 -8.61 13.13 -0.94
N HIS A 86 -8.11 13.15 -2.18
CA HIS A 86 -8.81 12.55 -3.30
C HIS A 86 -8.65 11.03 -3.29
N LEU A 87 -7.47 10.52 -2.96
CA LEU A 87 -7.21 9.09 -2.81
C LEU A 87 -7.92 8.51 -1.58
N VAL A 88 -8.11 9.27 -0.50
CA VAL A 88 -8.95 8.81 0.62
C VAL A 88 -10.38 8.57 0.12
N LYS A 89 -10.97 9.56 -0.55
CA LYS A 89 -12.34 9.43 -1.10
C LYS A 89 -12.45 8.32 -2.15
N TRP A 90 -11.45 8.20 -3.02
CA TRP A 90 -11.35 7.14 -4.01
C TRP A 90 -11.26 5.76 -3.34
N ALA A 91 -10.44 5.60 -2.29
CA ALA A 91 -10.26 4.32 -1.60
C ALA A 91 -11.56 3.86 -0.93
N ASP A 92 -12.31 4.79 -0.32
CA ASP A 92 -13.63 4.51 0.25
C ASP A 92 -14.61 4.07 -0.84
N GLY A 93 -14.67 4.80 -1.96
CA GLY A 93 -15.51 4.44 -3.11
C GLY A 93 -15.14 3.09 -3.72
N PHE A 94 -13.84 2.82 -3.87
CA PHE A 94 -13.33 1.55 -4.41
C PHE A 94 -13.70 0.38 -3.51
N CYS A 95 -13.53 0.51 -2.19
CA CYS A 95 -13.87 -0.56 -1.25
C CYS A 95 -15.38 -0.80 -1.11
N ALA A 96 -16.20 0.23 -1.36
CA ALA A 96 -17.65 0.13 -1.30
C ALA A 96 -18.29 -0.44 -2.60
N ASP A 97 -17.54 -0.49 -3.70
CA ASP A 97 -18.04 -1.02 -4.97
C ASP A 97 -18.45 -2.49 -4.84
N ALA A 98 -19.55 -2.86 -5.51
CA ALA A 98 -20.10 -4.21 -5.45
C ALA A 98 -19.11 -5.29 -5.92
N SER A 99 -18.17 -4.94 -6.79
CA SER A 99 -17.15 -5.85 -7.32
C SER A 99 -15.97 -6.06 -6.35
N VAL A 100 -15.85 -5.22 -5.32
CA VAL A 100 -14.67 -5.16 -4.44
C VAL A 100 -15.01 -5.51 -2.99
N LYS A 101 -16.15 -5.03 -2.48
CA LYS A 101 -16.51 -5.11 -1.06
C LYS A 101 -16.39 -6.51 -0.44
N ASP A 102 -16.68 -7.55 -1.22
CA ASP A 102 -16.70 -8.95 -0.76
C ASP A 102 -15.35 -9.67 -0.94
N VAL A 103 -14.42 -9.08 -1.70
CA VAL A 103 -13.09 -9.65 -1.99
C VAL A 103 -11.95 -8.90 -1.32
N MET A 104 -12.17 -7.66 -0.87
CA MET A 104 -11.19 -6.89 -0.11
C MET A 104 -10.93 -7.58 1.24
N PRO A 105 -9.69 -7.98 1.56
CA PRO A 105 -9.41 -8.67 2.80
C PRO A 105 -9.68 -7.78 4.03
N GLU A 106 -10.19 -8.40 5.08
CA GLU A 106 -10.27 -7.78 6.39
C GLU A 106 -8.85 -7.46 6.89
N THR A 107 -8.63 -6.20 7.30
CA THR A 107 -7.31 -5.71 7.71
C THR A 107 -6.67 -6.57 8.79
N ASP A 108 -7.46 -7.04 9.77
CA ASP A 108 -6.94 -7.79 10.91
C ASP A 108 -6.47 -9.18 10.51
N LYS A 109 -7.24 -9.88 9.68
CA LYS A 109 -6.84 -11.17 9.10
C LYS A 109 -5.59 -11.04 8.25
N LEU A 110 -5.51 -9.99 7.41
CA LEU A 110 -4.34 -9.75 6.58
C LEU A 110 -3.11 -9.38 7.42
N ALA A 111 -3.28 -8.63 8.52
CA ALA A 111 -2.20 -8.30 9.45
C ALA A 111 -1.66 -9.55 10.16
N GLU A 112 -2.52 -10.48 10.59
CA GLU A 112 -2.08 -11.75 11.17
C GLU A 112 -1.32 -12.61 10.16
N PHE A 113 -1.80 -12.66 8.91
CA PHE A 113 -1.06 -13.31 7.82
C PHE A 113 0.32 -12.65 7.59
N ALA A 114 0.39 -11.32 7.60
CA ALA A 114 1.64 -10.57 7.45
C ALA A 114 2.63 -10.88 8.57
N LYS A 115 2.18 -10.92 9.84
CA LYS A 115 3.00 -11.31 10.99
C LYS A 115 3.53 -12.73 10.85
N ALA A 116 2.70 -13.68 10.43
CA ALA A 116 3.10 -15.07 10.21
C ALA A 116 4.16 -15.20 9.12
N LEU A 117 4.03 -14.45 8.01
CA LEU A 117 5.05 -14.37 6.97
C LEU A 117 6.36 -13.78 7.50
N MET A 118 6.31 -12.65 8.20
CA MET A 118 7.50 -12.02 8.77
C MET A 118 8.23 -12.94 9.75
N ALA A 119 7.49 -13.72 10.56
CA ALA A 119 8.08 -14.71 11.46
C ALA A 119 8.80 -15.84 10.69
N LYS A 120 8.21 -16.33 9.58
CA LYS A 120 8.83 -17.33 8.71
C LYS A 120 10.12 -16.83 8.06
N PHE A 121 10.16 -15.57 7.63
CA PHE A 121 11.37 -14.97 7.04
C PHE A 121 12.45 -14.63 8.07
N LYS A 122 12.10 -14.52 9.36
CA LYS A 122 13.06 -14.34 10.46
C LYS A 122 13.60 -15.66 11.01
N ALA A 123 12.94 -16.78 10.75
CA ALA A 123 13.39 -18.09 11.19
C ALA A 123 14.61 -18.54 10.37
N PRO A 124 15.65 -19.11 11.00
CA PRO A 124 16.72 -19.77 10.25
C PRO A 124 16.15 -20.91 9.40
N PRO A 125 16.73 -21.22 8.23
CA PRO A 125 16.29 -22.34 7.40
C PRO A 125 16.32 -23.64 8.23
N PRO A 126 15.39 -24.58 7.98
CA PRO A 126 15.36 -25.84 8.70
C PRO A 126 16.68 -26.60 8.52
N SER A 127 17.15 -27.17 9.63
CA SER A 127 18.38 -27.97 9.76
C SER A 127 18.35 -29.25 8.93
#